data_AF-A0A8C0PEI8-F1
#
_entry.id   AF-A0A8C0PEI8-F1
#
_cell.length_a   1.000
_cell.length_b   1.000
_cell.length_c   1.000
_cell.angle_alpha   90.00
_cell.angle_beta   90.00
_cell.angle_gamma   90.00
#
_symmetry.space_group_name_H-M   'P 1'
#
loop_
_entity.id
_entity.type
_entity.pdbx_description
1 polymer ?
#
loop_
_entity_poly.entity_id
_entity_poly.type
_entity_poly.pdbx_seq_one_letter_code
_entity_poly.pdbx_strand_id
1 'polypeptide(L)'
;MWRAGSRSAELGVGFALWTVKECMQQAVAWRPRDLPAVQPRLVAVSKTKPVETVIEAYCHGQHTFGEKYSSRTIKWHFIGHLQKQNVNKLMAIPNLFMLETVDSVKLADKVNSLWQEKRFSRKVKVYSIGHLVVLILKITGVT
;
A
#
# COMPACT_ATOMS: atom_id res chain seq x y z
N MET A 1 -26.37 3.53 -3.26
CA MET A 1 -25.72 4.27 -4.38
C MET A 1 -25.13 5.56 -3.80
N TRP A 2 -23.85 5.55 -3.40
CA TRP A 2 -23.20 6.74 -2.85
C TRP A 2 -22.76 7.65 -3.99
N ARG A 3 -23.51 8.74 -4.24
CA ARG A 3 -23.10 9.82 -5.14
C ARG A 3 -22.12 10.75 -4.39
N ALA A 4 -20.88 10.32 -4.24
CA ALA A 4 -19.79 11.12 -3.63
C ALA A 4 -19.00 11.94 -4.67
N GLY A 5 -19.35 11.85 -5.96
CA GLY A 5 -18.51 12.36 -7.05
C GLY A 5 -18.49 13.89 -7.20
N SER A 6 -19.57 14.60 -6.84
CA SER A 6 -19.71 16.03 -7.14
C SER A 6 -19.19 16.96 -6.03
N ARG A 7 -19.39 16.62 -4.75
CA ARG A 7 -18.99 17.50 -3.62
C ARG A 7 -17.49 17.49 -3.31
N SER A 8 -16.81 16.37 -3.56
CA SER A 8 -15.36 16.24 -3.33
C SER A 8 -14.50 17.00 -4.34
N ALA A 9 -15.03 17.29 -5.54
CA ALA A 9 -14.29 18.07 -6.54
C ALA A 9 -14.23 19.56 -6.19
N GLU A 10 -15.27 20.09 -5.52
CA GLU A 10 -15.36 21.49 -5.10
C GLU A 10 -14.62 21.77 -3.79
N LEU A 11 -14.54 20.79 -2.89
CA LEU A 11 -13.97 20.93 -1.54
C LEU A 11 -12.51 20.44 -1.41
N GLY A 12 -11.90 19.97 -2.50
CA GLY A 12 -10.50 19.55 -2.54
C GLY A 12 -10.21 18.16 -1.97
N VAL A 13 -8.94 17.75 -2.08
CA VAL A 13 -8.47 16.39 -1.70
C VAL A 13 -8.54 16.18 -0.19
N GLY A 14 -8.30 17.23 0.60
CA GLY A 14 -8.39 17.17 2.05
C GLY A 14 -9.77 16.73 2.56
N PHE A 15 -10.84 17.32 2.03
CA PHE A 15 -12.21 16.95 2.40
C PHE A 15 -12.56 15.53 1.95
N ALA A 16 -12.12 15.14 0.76
CA ALA A 16 -12.31 13.77 0.26
C ALA A 16 -11.62 12.73 1.16
N LEU A 17 -10.37 12.99 1.58
CA LEU A 17 -9.63 12.13 2.49
C LEU A 17 -10.31 12.03 3.87
N TRP A 18 -10.76 13.15 4.41
CA TRP A 18 -11.49 13.17 5.68
C TRP A 18 -12.76 12.33 5.58
N THR A 19 -13.58 12.55 4.54
CA THR A 19 -14.82 11.79 4.32
C THR A 19 -14.58 10.28 4.26
N VAL A 20 -13.53 9.84 3.54
CA VAL A 20 -13.20 8.42 3.45
C VAL A 20 -12.72 7.86 4.80
N LYS A 21 -11.94 8.63 5.58
CA LYS A 21 -11.50 8.22 6.92
C LYS A 21 -12.69 8.07 7.87
N GLU A 22 -13.66 8.97 7.84
CA GLU A 22 -14.90 8.88 8.64
C GLU A 22 -15.71 7.64 8.26
N CYS A 23 -15.95 7.41 6.96
CA CYS A 23 -16.64 6.21 6.50
C CYS A 23 -15.93 4.92 6.94
N MET A 24 -14.60 4.91 6.91
CA MET A 24 -13.79 3.79 7.37
C MET A 24 -13.95 3.55 8.88
N GLN A 25 -13.91 4.61 9.70
CA GLN A 25 -14.11 4.50 11.15
C GLN A 25 -15.52 4.00 11.49
N GLN A 26 -16.53 4.51 10.79
CA GLN A 26 -17.90 4.03 10.94
C GLN A 26 -17.96 2.53 10.61
N ALA A 27 -17.44 2.10 9.45
CA ALA A 27 -17.43 0.69 9.08
C ALA A 27 -16.72 -0.20 10.11
N VAL A 28 -15.65 0.28 10.74
CA VAL A 28 -14.99 -0.42 11.85
C VAL A 28 -15.90 -0.51 13.08
N ALA A 29 -16.65 0.54 13.41
CA ALA A 29 -17.60 0.54 14.53
C ALA A 29 -18.81 -0.38 14.31
N TRP A 30 -19.27 -0.51 13.06
CA TRP A 30 -20.37 -1.42 12.67
C TRP A 30 -19.93 -2.89 12.57
N ARG A 31 -18.63 -3.18 12.71
CA ARG A 31 -18.09 -4.53 12.57
C ARG A 31 -18.66 -5.46 13.66
N PRO A 32 -19.09 -6.68 13.31
CA PRO A 32 -19.44 -7.73 14.28
C PRO A 32 -18.29 -8.03 15.25
N ARG A 33 -18.63 -8.24 16.53
CA ARG A 33 -17.64 -8.42 17.63
C ARG A 33 -16.88 -9.75 17.56
N ASP A 34 -17.40 -10.73 16.83
CA ASP A 34 -16.78 -12.03 16.58
C ASP A 34 -15.64 -11.95 15.55
N LEU A 35 -15.53 -10.84 14.80
CA LEU A 35 -14.46 -10.64 13.84
C LEU A 35 -13.26 -9.88 14.48
N PRO A 36 -11.99 -10.24 14.17
CA PRO A 36 -10.81 -9.64 14.80
C PRO A 36 -10.73 -8.11 14.69
N ALA A 37 -10.53 -7.35 15.77
CA ALA A 37 -10.49 -5.88 15.74
C ALA A 37 -9.21 -5.31 15.05
N VAL A 38 -9.08 -5.52 13.74
CA VAL A 38 -7.97 -5.04 12.91
C VAL A 38 -8.35 -3.70 12.31
N GLN A 39 -7.55 -2.67 12.59
CA GLN A 39 -7.70 -1.36 11.98
C GLN A 39 -7.37 -1.44 10.48
N PRO A 40 -8.32 -1.16 9.57
CA PRO A 40 -8.04 -1.08 8.14
C PRO A 40 -7.04 0.04 7.84
N ARG A 41 -6.22 -0.20 6.81
CA ARG A 41 -5.29 0.79 6.27
C ARG A 41 -5.89 1.42 5.03
N LEU A 42 -5.96 2.75 5.00
CA LEU A 42 -6.29 3.50 3.80
C LEU A 42 -5.06 3.63 2.89
N VAL A 43 -5.15 3.04 1.68
CA VAL A 43 -4.15 3.17 0.61
C VAL A 43 -4.75 4.04 -0.49
N ALA A 44 -4.19 5.25 -0.69
CA ALA A 44 -4.69 6.16 -1.72
C ALA A 44 -4.10 5.79 -3.09
N VAL A 45 -4.94 5.47 -4.07
CA VAL A 45 -4.48 5.12 -5.42
C VAL A 45 -4.25 6.40 -6.22
N SER A 46 -2.99 6.70 -6.52
CA SER A 46 -2.58 7.91 -7.24
C SER A 46 -2.30 7.67 -8.73
N LYS A 47 -2.58 6.46 -9.24
CA LYS A 47 -2.51 6.18 -10.67
C LYS A 47 -3.35 7.19 -11.43
N THR A 48 -2.78 7.78 -12.48
CA THR A 48 -3.38 8.83 -13.32
C THR A 48 -3.66 10.18 -12.65
N LYS A 49 -3.26 10.38 -11.38
CA LYS A 49 -3.41 11.67 -10.68
C LYS A 49 -2.18 12.56 -10.87
N PRO A 50 -2.36 13.88 -11.01
CA PRO A 50 -1.25 14.81 -11.12
C PRO A 50 -0.49 14.90 -9.78
N VAL A 51 0.76 15.35 -9.82
CA VAL A 51 1.63 15.40 -8.63
C VAL A 51 1.06 16.30 -7.54
N GLU A 52 0.43 17.39 -7.94
CA GLU A 52 -0.16 18.40 -7.06
C GLU A 52 -1.21 17.75 -6.15
N THR A 53 -2.04 16.86 -6.69
CA THR A 53 -3.04 16.09 -5.93
C THR A 53 -2.37 15.14 -4.92
N VAL A 54 -1.23 14.54 -5.26
CA VAL A 54 -0.48 13.65 -4.35
C VAL A 54 0.16 14.44 -3.22
N ILE A 55 0.71 15.63 -3.52
CA ILE A 55 1.28 16.53 -2.52
C ILE A 55 0.19 17.04 -1.58
N GLU A 56 -0.96 17.47 -2.12
CA GLU A 56 -2.10 17.91 -1.32
C GLU A 56 -2.57 16.80 -0.36
N ALA A 57 -2.75 15.58 -0.87
CA ALA A 57 -3.07 14.42 -0.05
C ALA A 57 -2.03 14.19 1.07
N TYR A 58 -0.73 14.32 0.75
CA TYR A 58 0.36 14.18 1.70
C TYR A 58 0.31 15.23 2.80
N CYS A 59 0.05 16.49 2.46
CA CYS A 59 -0.13 17.60 3.41
C CYS A 59 -1.33 17.36 4.35
N HIS A 60 -2.37 16.66 3.88
CA HIS A 60 -3.51 16.23 4.70
C HIS A 60 -3.29 14.88 5.44
N GLY A 61 -2.03 14.47 5.59
CA GLY A 61 -1.64 13.31 6.41
C GLY A 61 -1.85 11.96 5.73
N GLN A 62 -2.03 11.90 4.40
CA GLN A 62 -1.99 10.65 3.66
C GLN A 62 -0.53 10.29 3.35
N HIS A 63 -0.05 9.17 3.89
CA HIS A 63 1.36 8.74 3.69
C HIS A 63 1.50 7.41 2.95
N THR A 64 0.38 6.75 2.67
CA THR A 64 0.36 5.43 2.01
C THR A 64 -0.31 5.54 0.66
N PHE A 65 0.41 5.21 -0.41
CA PHE A 65 -0.12 5.35 -1.77
C PHE A 65 0.08 4.08 -2.59
N GLY A 66 -0.94 3.77 -3.39
CA GLY A 66 -0.92 2.73 -4.41
C GLY A 66 -0.44 3.33 -5.73
N GLU A 67 0.72 2.87 -6.19
CA GLU A 67 1.43 3.26 -7.43
C GLU A 67 2.35 4.50 -7.36
N LYS A 68 3.43 4.45 -8.15
CA LYS A 68 4.72 5.15 -7.91
C LYS A 68 4.69 6.66 -8.15
N TYR A 69 5.23 7.40 -7.18
CA TYR A 69 5.88 8.70 -7.36
C TYR A 69 7.32 8.65 -6.80
N SER A 70 8.25 9.48 -7.29
CA SER A 70 9.68 9.44 -6.90
C SER A 70 9.98 10.11 -5.55
N SER A 71 9.09 10.01 -4.56
CA SER A 71 9.32 10.60 -3.24
C SER A 71 9.96 9.62 -2.26
N ARG A 72 10.93 10.12 -1.46
CA ARG A 72 11.65 9.35 -0.45
C ARG A 72 10.93 9.23 0.91
N THR A 73 9.81 9.91 1.11
CA THR A 73 9.07 9.92 2.39
C THR A 73 7.78 9.09 2.37
N ILE A 74 7.29 8.76 1.17
CA ILE A 74 6.03 8.05 0.97
C ILE A 74 6.23 6.52 1.13
N LYS A 75 5.27 5.86 1.79
CA LYS A 75 5.20 4.39 1.84
C LYS A 75 4.49 3.86 0.60
N TRP A 76 5.26 3.31 -0.33
CA TRP A 76 4.72 2.83 -1.60
C TRP A 76 4.16 1.42 -1.51
N HIS A 77 2.93 1.27 -1.96
CA HIS A 77 2.26 -0.01 -2.13
C HIS A 77 2.17 -0.31 -3.64
N PHE A 78 2.66 -1.47 -4.06
CA PHE A 78 2.43 -1.97 -5.40
C PHE A 78 1.17 -2.83 -5.42
N ILE A 79 0.16 -2.33 -6.11
CA ILE A 79 -1.18 -2.94 -6.18
C ILE A 79 -1.55 -3.45 -7.58
N GLY A 80 -0.65 -3.31 -8.57
CA GLY A 80 -0.85 -3.81 -9.93
C GLY A 80 -0.43 -5.26 -10.07
N HIS A 81 -0.80 -5.94 -11.15
CA HIS A 81 -0.32 -7.30 -11.41
C HIS A 81 1.20 -7.31 -11.67
N LEU A 82 1.96 -8.10 -10.89
CA LEU A 82 3.43 -8.14 -10.99
C LEU A 82 3.89 -9.23 -11.94
N GLN A 83 4.32 -8.82 -13.14
CA GLN A 83 4.95 -9.73 -14.08
C GLN A 83 6.39 -10.10 -13.63
N LYS A 84 6.81 -11.35 -13.83
CA LYS A 84 8.09 -11.90 -13.35
C LYS A 84 9.33 -11.13 -13.80
N GLN A 85 9.31 -10.55 -15.00
CA GLN A 85 10.41 -9.76 -15.55
C GLN A 85 10.54 -8.37 -14.90
N ASN A 86 9.45 -7.87 -14.33
CA ASN A 86 9.39 -6.53 -13.75
C ASN A 86 9.81 -6.51 -12.27
N VAL A 87 10.01 -7.66 -11.64
CA VAL A 87 10.44 -7.77 -10.23
C VAL A 87 11.72 -6.98 -9.97
N ASN A 88 12.73 -7.09 -10.83
CA ASN A 88 14.00 -6.37 -10.66
C ASN A 88 13.81 -4.84 -10.66
N LYS A 89 12.95 -4.34 -11.54
CA LYS A 89 12.61 -2.91 -11.65
C LYS A 89 11.85 -2.46 -10.41
N LEU A 90 10.91 -3.27 -9.94
CA LEU A 90 10.14 -3.00 -8.73
C LEU A 90 11.04 -2.90 -7.49
N MET A 91 11.98 -3.83 -7.34
CA MET A 91 12.96 -3.85 -6.24
C MET A 91 13.99 -2.72 -6.30
N ALA A 92 14.01 -1.92 -7.36
CA ALA A 92 14.84 -0.72 -7.43
C ALA A 92 14.09 0.55 -6.97
N ILE A 93 12.79 0.46 -6.67
CA ILE A 93 12.01 1.62 -6.23
C ILE A 93 12.36 1.95 -4.77
N PRO A 94 12.83 3.19 -4.49
CA PRO A 94 13.10 3.60 -3.13
C PRO A 94 11.79 3.63 -2.30
N ASN A 95 11.86 3.15 -1.06
CA ASN A 95 10.72 3.07 -0.14
C ASN A 95 9.50 2.29 -0.66
N LEU A 96 9.75 1.28 -1.50
CA LEU A 96 8.78 0.20 -1.65
C LEU A 96 8.51 -0.38 -0.25
N PHE A 97 7.26 -0.28 0.20
CA PHE A 97 6.84 -0.70 1.54
C PHE A 97 6.01 -1.98 1.49
N MET A 98 5.17 -2.11 0.47
CA MET A 98 4.28 -3.25 0.33
C MET A 98 4.11 -3.69 -1.13
N LEU A 99 4.03 -5.01 -1.33
CA LEU A 99 3.64 -5.64 -2.58
C LEU A 99 2.35 -6.43 -2.33
N GLU A 100 1.23 -6.00 -2.90
CA GLU A 100 -0.10 -6.55 -2.57
C GLU A 100 -0.58 -7.66 -3.51
N THR A 101 0.20 -7.94 -4.57
CA THR A 101 -0.26 -8.73 -5.72
C THR A 101 0.64 -9.92 -6.03
N VAL A 102 1.28 -10.52 -5.01
CA VAL A 102 1.99 -11.79 -5.21
C VAL A 102 0.97 -12.92 -5.31
N ASP A 103 0.93 -13.55 -6.47
CA ASP A 103 -0.06 -14.56 -6.86
C ASP A 103 0.51 -15.98 -6.93
N SER A 104 1.81 -16.15 -6.72
CA SER A 104 2.45 -17.46 -6.82
C SER A 104 3.67 -17.58 -5.90
N VAL A 105 3.90 -18.80 -5.40
CA VAL A 105 5.07 -19.14 -4.57
C VAL A 105 6.37 -18.82 -5.32
N LYS A 106 6.44 -19.17 -6.61
CA LYS A 106 7.62 -18.85 -7.45
C LYS A 106 7.90 -17.35 -7.53
N LEU A 107 6.87 -16.51 -7.57
CA LEU A 107 7.03 -15.07 -7.56
C LEU A 107 7.48 -14.59 -6.18
N ALA A 108 6.89 -15.13 -5.11
CA ALA A 108 7.29 -14.84 -3.73
C ALA A 108 8.77 -15.18 -3.48
N ASP A 109 9.23 -16.34 -3.92
CA ASP A 109 10.62 -16.78 -3.77
C ASP A 109 11.57 -15.83 -4.50
N LYS A 110 11.24 -15.48 -5.75
CA LYS A 110 12.05 -14.52 -6.53
C LYS A 110 12.13 -13.15 -5.86
N VAL A 111 11.01 -12.66 -5.36
CA VAL A 111 10.92 -11.39 -4.61
C VAL A 111 11.79 -11.47 -3.36
N ASN A 112 11.71 -12.57 -2.61
CA ASN A 112 12.50 -12.79 -1.39
C ASN A 112 14.01 -12.87 -1.66
N SER A 113 14.46 -13.64 -2.65
CA SER A 113 15.89 -13.76 -2.99
C SER A 113 16.49 -12.41 -3.38
N LEU A 114 15.82 -11.65 -4.25
CA LEU A 114 16.28 -10.32 -4.67
C LEU A 114 16.29 -9.32 -3.51
N TRP A 115 15.37 -9.46 -2.56
CA TRP A 115 15.35 -8.60 -1.36
C TRP A 115 16.59 -8.81 -0.49
N GLN A 116 17.03 -10.06 -0.34
CA GLN A 116 18.21 -10.43 0.44
C GLN A 116 19.50 -9.96 -0.24
N GLU A 117 19.61 -10.15 -1.56
CA GLU A 117 20.77 -9.71 -2.35
C GLU A 117 21.00 -8.20 -2.27
N LYS A 118 19.91 -7.41 -2.32
CA LYS A 118 19.99 -5.94 -2.28
C LYS A 118 20.23 -5.36 -0.89
N ARG A 119 20.35 -6.19 0.15
CA ARG A 119 20.64 -5.80 1.55
C ARG A 119 19.79 -4.62 2.04
N PHE A 120 18.51 -4.59 1.70
CA PHE A 120 17.63 -3.59 2.25
C PHE A 120 17.51 -3.78 3.78
N SER A 121 17.83 -2.74 4.55
CA SER A 121 17.69 -2.74 6.01
C SER A 121 16.23 -2.75 6.49
N ARG A 122 15.28 -2.52 5.58
CA ARG A 122 13.85 -2.40 5.86
C ARG A 122 13.10 -3.64 5.36
N LYS A 123 12.04 -4.03 6.07
CA LYS A 123 11.16 -5.14 5.69
C LYS A 123 10.13 -4.66 4.68
N VAL A 124 9.91 -5.40 3.59
CA VAL A 124 8.73 -5.24 2.74
C VAL A 124 7.66 -6.24 3.14
N LYS A 125 6.43 -5.75 3.27
CA LYS A 125 5.27 -6.58 3.57
C LYS A 125 4.69 -7.09 2.25
N VAL A 126 4.41 -8.38 2.14
CA VAL A 126 3.76 -8.95 0.95
C VAL A 126 2.40 -9.49 1.33
N TYR A 127 1.38 -9.19 0.52
CA TYR A 127 0.03 -9.74 0.66
C TYR A 127 -0.32 -10.52 -0.60
N SER A 128 -1.04 -11.62 -0.41
CA SER A 128 -1.65 -12.40 -1.49
C SER A 128 -3.16 -12.42 -1.28
N ILE A 129 -3.90 -12.17 -2.35
CA ILE A 129 -5.36 -12.18 -2.36
C ILE A 129 -5.78 -13.65 -2.52
N GLY A 130 -5.89 -14.39 -1.41
CA GLY A 130 -6.43 -15.76 -1.42
C GLY A 130 -5.76 -16.83 -0.54
N HIS A 131 -5.22 -16.49 0.63
CA HIS A 131 -4.39 -17.36 1.48
C HIS A 131 -2.98 -17.61 0.92
N LEU A 132 -2.12 -16.60 1.05
CA LEU A 132 -0.71 -16.77 1.44
C LEU A 132 -0.17 -15.40 1.87
N VAL A 133 -0.15 -15.11 3.17
CA VAL A 133 0.57 -13.94 3.68
C VAL A 133 2.05 -14.29 3.65
N VAL A 134 2.75 -13.91 2.58
CA VAL A 134 4.21 -13.98 2.56
C VAL A 134 4.75 -12.80 3.39
N LEU A 135 4.88 -13.01 4.69
CA LEU A 135 5.79 -12.18 5.47
C LEU A 135 7.21 -12.52 5.03
N ILE A 136 7.89 -11.62 4.30
CA ILE A 136 9.34 -11.70 4.12
C ILE A 136 9.97 -11.33 5.47
N LEU A 137 10.00 -12.33 6.34
CA LEU A 137 10.71 -12.37 7.61
C LEU A 137 11.82 -13.39 7.43
N LYS A 138 13.07 -12.93 7.47
CA LYS A 138 14.13 -13.77 8.05
C LYS A 138 14.88 -12.96 9.09
N ILE A 139 14.68 -13.40 10.33
CA ILE A 139 15.52 -13.18 11.50
C ILE A 139 16.82 -13.94 11.26
N THR A 140 17.96 -13.29 11.51
CA THR A 140 19.24 -13.88 11.93
C THR A 140 20.07 -12.75 12.54
N GLY A 141 20.59 -12.74 13.78
CA GLY A 141 20.59 -13.64 14.94
C GLY A 141 20.63 -12.77 16.22
N VAL A 142 20.25 -13.26 17.41
CA VAL A 142 21.15 -13.94 18.36
C VAL A 142 22.63 -13.67 18.09
N THR A 143 23.16 -12.65 18.75
CA THR A 143 24.12 -12.76 19.87
C THR A 143 23.77 -11.70 20.88
#